data_AF-A0A645BIA6-F1
#
_entry.id   AF-A0A645BIA6-F1
#
_cell.length_a   1.000
_cell.length_b   1.000
_cell.length_c   1.000
_cell.angle_alpha   90.00
_cell.angle_beta   90.00
_cell.angle_gamma   90.00
#
_symmetry.space_group_name_H-M   'P 1'
#
loop_
_entity.id
_entity.type
_entity.pdbx_description
1 polymer ?
#
loop_
_entity_poly.entity_id
_entity_poly.type
_entity_poly.pdbx_seq_one_letter_code
_entity_poly.pdbx_strand_id
1 'polypeptide(L)'
;MRYEKEKQKVEDEEIEVEVTIEDGPSVIEVIRFDLMRDKFIFSSEAFFSNTLYRAIFDEACGKVSDESFVCDRYFLTHHDPGISKLATDLISDKYQLSKIHAKSIGESEDEKSSRLRERNSLDKLVIRATTELKNAHVMQRINEVKKNIETADAQQQMELMNELRQLQDLKKVLAKNLGERIILRY
;
A
#
# COMPACT_ATOMS: atom_id res chain seq x y z
N MET A 1 -11.82 -9.75 -9.49
CA MET A 1 -12.17 -9.54 -10.91
C MET A 1 -11.38 -8.41 -11.58
N ARG A 2 -10.18 -8.75 -12.08
CA ARG A 2 -9.36 -7.96 -13.01
C ARG A 2 -9.66 -8.45 -14.43
N TYR A 3 -9.63 -7.57 -15.42
CA TYR A 3 -9.98 -7.89 -16.82
C TYR A 3 -8.82 -7.51 -17.74
N GLU A 4 -8.49 -8.40 -18.68
CA GLU A 4 -7.48 -8.17 -19.73
C GLU A 4 -8.10 -8.43 -21.10
N LYS A 5 -7.68 -7.65 -22.11
CA LYS A 5 -8.10 -7.84 -23.49
C LYS A 5 -7.17 -8.87 -24.14
N GLU A 6 -7.68 -10.05 -24.45
CA GLU A 6 -6.98 -11.04 -25.26
C GLU A 6 -7.48 -11.00 -26.69
N LYS A 7 -6.56 -11.05 -27.66
CA LYS A 7 -6.91 -11.22 -29.07
C LYS A 7 -7.08 -12.70 -29.37
N GLN A 8 -8.31 -13.13 -29.65
CA GLN A 8 -8.59 -14.48 -30.13
C GLN A 8 -8.88 -14.44 -31.63
N LYS A 9 -8.28 -15.37 -32.38
CA LYS A 9 -8.64 -15.60 -33.78
C LYS A 9 -9.74 -16.65 -33.84
N VAL A 10 -10.91 -16.24 -34.30
CA VAL A 10 -12.01 -17.16 -34.63
C VAL A 10 -12.36 -16.90 -36.10
N GLU A 11 -12.26 -17.95 -36.94
CA GLU A 11 -12.67 -17.93 -38.35
C GLU A 11 -12.19 -16.70 -39.16
N ASP A 12 -10.87 -16.44 -39.13
CA ASP A 12 -10.18 -15.32 -39.80
C ASP A 12 -10.49 -13.89 -39.29
N GLU A 13 -11.34 -13.72 -38.27
CA GLU A 13 -11.55 -12.45 -37.58
C GLU A 13 -10.76 -12.38 -36.26
N GLU A 14 -10.05 -11.27 -36.03
CA GLU A 14 -9.44 -10.95 -34.73
C GLU A 14 -10.51 -10.32 -33.82
N ILE A 15 -10.93 -11.07 -32.81
CA ILE A 15 -11.91 -10.61 -31.83
C ILE A 15 -11.16 -10.29 -30.52
N GLU A 16 -11.33 -9.08 -29.99
CA GLU A 16 -10.86 -8.73 -28.65
C GLU A 16 -11.87 -9.23 -27.61
N VAL A 17 -11.47 -10.20 -26.81
CA VAL A 17 -12.31 -10.79 -25.75
C VAL A 17 -11.79 -10.33 -24.39
N GLU A 18 -12.69 -9.83 -23.54
CA GLU A 18 -12.37 -9.51 -22.14
C GLU A 18 -12.34 -10.80 -21.31
N VAL A 19 -11.16 -11.21 -20.86
CA VAL A 19 -10.96 -12.41 -20.03
C VAL A 19 -10.85 -12.02 -18.56
N THR A 20 -11.44 -12.82 -17.67
CA THR A 20 -11.32 -12.66 -16.22
C THR A 20 -10.05 -13.40 -15.75
N ILE A 21 -9.12 -12.69 -15.12
CA ILE A 21 -7.92 -13.30 -14.52
C ILE A 21 -8.32 -13.94 -13.18
N GLU A 22 -7.79 -15.12 -12.87
CA GLU A 22 -7.94 -15.79 -11.56
C GLU A 22 -7.79 -14.79 -10.40
N ASP A 23 -8.68 -14.89 -9.40
CA ASP A 23 -8.62 -14.04 -8.23
C ASP A 23 -7.37 -14.39 -7.41
N GLY A 24 -6.31 -13.60 -7.63
CA GLY A 24 -5.11 -13.62 -6.81
C GLY A 24 -5.37 -13.18 -5.37
N PRO A 25 -4.33 -13.15 -4.51
CA PRO A 25 -4.50 -12.78 -3.10
C PRO A 25 -5.13 -11.40 -2.96
N SER A 26 -5.96 -11.24 -1.93
CA SER A 26 -6.56 -9.95 -1.61
C SER A 26 -5.51 -8.92 -1.24
N VAL A 27 -5.85 -7.64 -1.38
CA VAL A 27 -4.96 -6.53 -0.97
C VAL A 27 -4.57 -6.66 0.50
N ILE A 28 -5.51 -7.08 1.35
CA ILE A 28 -5.28 -7.28 2.80
C ILE A 28 -4.22 -8.35 3.02
N GLU A 29 -4.31 -9.50 2.33
CA GLU A 29 -3.33 -10.59 2.44
C GLU A 29 -1.95 -10.17 1.96
N VAL A 30 -1.87 -9.43 0.84
CA VAL A 30 -0.59 -8.95 0.32
C VAL A 30 0.09 -8.01 1.32
N ILE A 31 -0.64 -7.04 1.87
CA ILE A 31 -0.10 -6.10 2.87
C ILE A 31 0.29 -6.87 4.14
N ARG A 32 -0.58 -7.76 4.65
CA ARG A 32 -0.30 -8.58 5.82
C ARG A 32 0.96 -9.40 5.65
N PHE A 33 1.10 -10.10 4.53
CA PHE A 33 2.27 -10.91 4.23
C PHE A 33 3.55 -10.06 4.16
N ASP A 34 3.51 -8.93 3.46
CA ASP A 34 4.66 -8.04 3.31
C ASP A 34 5.11 -7.43 4.65
N LEU A 35 4.16 -7.03 5.52
CA LEU A 35 4.49 -6.51 6.86
C LEU A 35 4.99 -7.63 7.79
N MET A 36 4.40 -8.82 7.75
CA MET A 36 4.77 -9.94 8.62
C MET A 36 6.17 -10.49 8.33
N ARG A 37 6.64 -10.42 7.09
CA ARG A 37 8.02 -10.83 6.74
C ARG A 37 9.06 -10.07 7.57
N ASP A 38 8.76 -8.82 7.90
CA ASP A 38 9.64 -7.87 8.56
C ASP A 38 9.04 -7.43 9.93
N LYS A 39 8.37 -8.36 10.62
CA LYS A 39 7.49 -8.10 11.78
C LYS A 39 8.10 -7.29 12.93
N PHE A 40 9.41 -7.40 13.14
CA PHE A 40 10.10 -6.70 14.22
C PHE A 40 10.17 -5.19 13.98
N ILE A 41 10.07 -4.74 12.73
CA ILE A 41 10.18 -3.34 12.33
C ILE A 41 8.81 -2.79 11.98
N PHE A 42 8.02 -3.53 11.19
CA PHE A 42 6.79 -3.00 10.58
C PHE A 42 5.49 -3.60 11.14
N SER A 43 5.54 -4.33 12.25
CA SER A 43 4.32 -4.82 12.93
C SER A 43 4.24 -4.39 14.40
N SER A 44 5.11 -3.47 14.82
CA SER A 44 5.10 -2.91 16.18
C SER A 44 4.09 -1.77 16.29
N GLU A 45 3.72 -1.41 17.52
CA GLU A 45 2.83 -0.27 17.79
C GLU A 45 3.44 1.06 17.29
N ALA A 46 4.77 1.15 17.27
CA ALA A 46 5.49 2.31 16.76
C ALA A 46 5.34 2.48 15.23
N PHE A 47 5.03 1.41 14.50
CA PHE A 47 4.79 1.48 13.05
C PHE A 47 3.46 2.17 12.73
N PHE A 48 2.40 1.83 13.44
CA PHE A 48 1.09 2.47 13.30
C PHE A 48 0.90 3.56 14.35
N SER A 49 1.43 4.75 14.07
CA SER A 49 1.25 5.92 14.96
C SER A 49 -0.21 6.36 15.13
N ASN A 50 -1.07 6.05 14.15
CA ASN A 50 -2.51 6.28 14.23
C ASN A 50 -3.24 5.00 14.63
N THR A 51 -3.89 5.03 15.79
CA THR A 51 -4.63 3.91 16.36
C THR A 51 -5.83 3.47 15.52
N LEU A 52 -6.48 4.39 14.80
CA LEU A 52 -7.61 4.04 13.93
C LEU A 52 -7.17 3.24 12.71
N TYR A 53 -6.04 3.62 12.08
CA TYR A 53 -5.48 2.86 10.96
C TYR A 53 -5.06 1.46 11.38
N ARG A 54 -4.48 1.33 12.59
CA ARG A 54 -4.14 0.03 13.15
C ARG A 54 -5.38 -0.83 13.39
N ALA A 55 -6.40 -0.28 14.04
CA ALA A 55 -7.63 -1.01 14.34
C ALA A 55 -8.28 -1.56 13.06
N ILE A 56 -8.42 -0.71 12.03
CA ILE A 56 -8.95 -1.11 10.72
C ILE A 56 -8.10 -2.22 10.11
N PHE A 57 -6.78 -2.09 10.13
CA PHE A 57 -5.88 -3.09 9.56
C PHE A 57 -5.96 -4.44 10.29
N ASP A 58 -5.93 -4.43 11.62
CA ASP A 58 -6.00 -5.63 12.45
C ASP A 58 -7.36 -6.35 12.29
N GLU A 59 -8.46 -5.59 12.28
CA GLU A 59 -9.80 -6.13 12.03
C GLU A 59 -9.94 -6.71 10.62
N ALA A 60 -9.44 -6.01 9.60
CA ALA A 60 -9.43 -6.50 8.22
C ALA A 60 -8.64 -7.81 8.10
N CYS A 61 -7.48 -7.90 8.75
CA CYS A 61 -6.66 -9.11 8.78
C CYS A 61 -7.36 -10.27 9.50
N GLY A 62 -8.16 -9.99 10.54
CA GLY A 62 -8.94 -11.01 11.26
C GLY A 62 -10.15 -11.53 10.49
N LYS A 63 -10.70 -10.72 9.58
CA LYS A 63 -11.88 -11.04 8.76
C LYS A 63 -11.55 -11.56 7.37
N VAL A 64 -10.29 -11.47 6.92
CA VAL A 64 -9.91 -11.83 5.55
C VAL A 64 -10.20 -13.28 5.16
N SER A 65 -10.27 -14.19 6.14
CA SER A 65 -10.61 -15.61 5.92
C SER A 65 -12.12 -15.89 5.92
N ASP A 66 -12.97 -14.91 6.20
CA ASP A 66 -14.43 -15.03 6.17
C ASP A 66 -14.94 -14.72 4.77
N GLU A 67 -15.46 -15.72 4.06
CA GLU A 67 -15.98 -15.58 2.69
C GLU A 67 -17.16 -14.59 2.58
N SER A 68 -17.88 -14.35 3.68
CA SER A 68 -18.98 -13.39 3.71
C SER A 68 -18.53 -11.94 3.95
N PHE A 69 -17.24 -11.74 4.22
CA PHE A 69 -16.68 -10.44 4.54
C PHE A 69 -16.64 -9.52 3.31
N VAL A 70 -17.41 -8.44 3.39
CA VAL A 70 -17.36 -7.33 2.44
C VAL A 70 -16.75 -6.12 3.14
N CYS A 71 -15.47 -5.86 2.87
CA CYS A 71 -14.65 -4.84 3.54
C CYS A 71 -15.37 -3.48 3.64
N ASP A 72 -15.81 -2.93 2.51
CA ASP A 72 -16.43 -1.60 2.44
C ASP A 72 -17.68 -1.51 3.33
N ARG A 73 -18.58 -2.50 3.21
CA ARG A 73 -19.82 -2.54 3.98
C ARG A 73 -19.54 -2.68 5.47
N TYR A 74 -18.62 -3.56 5.84
CA TYR A 74 -18.25 -3.82 7.22
C TYR A 74 -17.75 -2.54 7.92
N PHE A 75 -16.81 -1.83 7.30
CA PHE A 75 -16.24 -0.63 7.91
C PHE A 75 -17.16 0.59 7.83
N LEU A 76 -17.99 0.73 6.80
CA LEU A 76 -19.00 1.81 6.73
C LEU A 76 -20.03 1.71 7.87
N THR A 77 -20.45 0.50 8.24
CA THR A 77 -21.42 0.28 9.33
C THR A 77 -20.75 -0.08 10.67
N HIS A 78 -19.48 0.27 10.83
CA HIS A 78 -18.73 -0.08 12.02
C HIS A 78 -19.32 0.58 13.29
N HIS A 79 -19.29 -0.12 14.43
CA HIS A 79 -19.84 0.41 15.68
C HIS A 79 -19.07 1.63 16.21
N ASP A 80 -17.78 1.71 15.88
CA ASP A 80 -16.91 2.81 16.26
C ASP A 80 -17.10 3.95 15.25
N PRO A 81 -17.61 5.11 15.68
CA PRO A 81 -17.87 6.23 14.78
C PRO A 81 -16.60 6.79 14.15
N GLY A 82 -15.44 6.66 14.80
CA GLY A 82 -14.15 7.07 14.25
C GLY A 82 -13.74 6.20 13.06
N ILE A 83 -13.93 4.88 13.18
CA ILE A 83 -13.68 3.93 12.08
C ILE A 83 -14.67 4.12 10.94
N SER A 84 -15.97 4.22 11.24
CA SER A 84 -17.01 4.42 10.22
C SER A 84 -16.82 5.73 9.45
N LYS A 85 -16.48 6.82 10.16
CA LYS A 85 -16.15 8.11 9.53
C LYS A 85 -14.92 7.98 8.64
N LEU A 86 -13.85 7.36 9.14
CA LEU A 86 -12.62 7.19 8.37
C LEU A 86 -12.86 6.34 7.12
N ALA A 87 -13.64 5.26 7.22
CA ALA A 87 -14.02 4.43 6.07
C ALA A 87 -14.81 5.22 5.03
N THR A 88 -15.74 6.07 5.49
CA THR A 88 -16.49 6.99 4.62
C THR A 88 -15.55 7.95 3.88
N ASP A 89 -14.59 8.54 4.59
CA ASP A 89 -13.61 9.47 4.02
C ASP A 89 -12.67 8.77 3.02
N LEU A 90 -12.30 7.51 3.26
CA LEU A 90 -11.43 6.71 2.37
C LEU A 90 -12.14 6.21 1.11
N ILE A 91 -13.42 5.84 1.20
CA ILE A 91 -14.22 5.36 0.06
C ILE A 91 -14.66 6.54 -0.84
N SER A 92 -14.77 7.74 -0.27
CA SER A 92 -15.13 8.94 -1.03
C SER A 92 -14.00 9.32 -2.00
N ASP A 93 -14.21 9.10 -3.31
CA ASP A 93 -13.33 9.59 -4.36
C ASP A 93 -13.28 11.12 -4.38
N LYS A 94 -12.29 11.70 -3.69
CA LYS A 94 -12.13 13.14 -3.59
C LYS A 94 -11.55 13.76 -4.87
N TYR A 95 -11.00 12.95 -5.76
CA TYR A 95 -10.32 13.39 -6.98
C TYR A 95 -10.69 12.49 -8.17
N GLN A 96 -11.46 13.03 -9.11
CA GLN A 96 -11.71 12.37 -10.40
C GLN A 96 -10.62 12.76 -11.39
N LEU A 97 -10.13 11.81 -12.19
CA LEU A 97 -9.17 12.10 -13.25
C LEU A 97 -9.78 13.06 -14.27
N SER A 98 -9.00 14.02 -14.74
CA SER A 98 -9.49 14.96 -15.75
C SER A 98 -9.81 14.21 -17.05
N LYS A 99 -10.98 14.47 -17.62
CA LYS A 99 -11.42 13.86 -18.91
C LYS A 99 -10.46 14.13 -20.07
N ILE A 100 -9.55 15.10 -19.93
CA ILE A 100 -8.53 15.45 -20.94
C ILE A 100 -7.49 14.32 -21.07
N HIS A 101 -7.07 13.73 -19.96
CA HIS A 101 -6.05 12.69 -19.96
C HIS A 101 -6.59 11.39 -20.56
N ALA A 102 -7.81 11.00 -20.16
CA ALA A 102 -8.55 9.89 -20.74
C ALA A 102 -8.68 10.01 -22.28
N LYS A 103 -9.09 11.19 -22.76
CA LYS A 103 -9.18 11.48 -24.20
C LYS A 103 -7.85 11.41 -24.94
N SER A 104 -6.75 11.83 -24.32
CA SER A 104 -5.43 11.84 -24.98
C SER A 104 -4.89 10.44 -25.25
N ILE A 105 -5.28 9.44 -24.46
CA ILE A 105 -4.85 8.04 -24.63
C ILE A 105 -5.93 7.16 -25.27
N GLY A 106 -7.10 7.73 -25.56
CA GLY A 106 -8.22 7.02 -26.18
C GLY A 106 -8.86 5.97 -25.28
N GLU A 107 -8.80 6.12 -23.95
CA GLU A 107 -9.41 5.19 -22.98
C GLU A 107 -10.42 5.90 -22.08
N SER A 108 -11.39 5.16 -21.55
CA SER A 108 -12.34 5.62 -20.54
C SER A 108 -12.15 4.86 -19.22
N GLU A 109 -12.31 5.54 -18.08
CA GLU A 109 -12.36 4.89 -16.76
C GLU A 109 -13.54 3.91 -16.61
N ASP A 110 -14.58 4.07 -17.43
CA ASP A 110 -15.76 3.18 -17.42
C ASP A 110 -15.43 1.80 -18.01
N GLU A 111 -14.41 1.69 -18.86
CA GLU A 111 -14.00 0.42 -19.46
C GLU A 111 -13.35 -0.48 -18.40
N LYS A 112 -13.86 -1.70 -18.25
CA LYS A 112 -13.44 -2.60 -17.16
C LYS A 112 -11.96 -2.91 -17.19
N SER A 113 -11.37 -3.06 -18.38
CA SER A 113 -9.95 -3.32 -18.59
C SER A 113 -9.08 -2.05 -18.67
N SER A 114 -9.65 -0.84 -18.53
CA SER A 114 -8.87 0.38 -18.70
C SER A 114 -7.75 0.47 -17.67
N ARG A 115 -6.58 0.91 -18.14
CA ARG A 115 -5.43 1.14 -17.27
C ARG A 115 -5.62 2.32 -16.32
N LEU A 116 -6.60 3.19 -16.61
CA LEU A 116 -6.95 4.34 -15.78
C LEU A 116 -7.61 3.93 -14.46
N ARG A 117 -8.24 2.75 -14.42
CA ARG A 117 -8.83 2.22 -13.18
C ARG A 117 -7.73 1.75 -12.26
N GLU A 118 -7.61 2.38 -11.08
CA GLU A 118 -6.62 1.98 -10.06
C GLU A 118 -6.72 0.50 -9.69
N ARG A 119 -7.94 -0.05 -9.67
CA ARG A 119 -8.20 -1.47 -9.40
C ARG A 119 -7.43 -2.42 -10.32
N ASN A 120 -7.18 -2.02 -11.57
CA ASN A 120 -6.44 -2.82 -12.54
C ASN A 120 -4.92 -2.77 -12.35
N SER A 121 -4.42 -1.89 -11.47
CA SER A 121 -3.00 -1.72 -11.17
C SER A 121 -2.66 -2.00 -9.70
N LEU A 122 -3.56 -2.61 -8.94
CA LEU A 122 -3.37 -2.87 -7.50
C LEU A 122 -2.14 -3.72 -7.20
N ASP A 123 -1.80 -4.66 -8.09
CA ASP A 123 -0.57 -5.47 -8.01
C ASP A 123 0.69 -4.61 -7.87
N LYS A 124 0.75 -3.47 -8.56
CA LYS A 124 1.88 -2.53 -8.50
C LYS A 124 1.67 -1.47 -7.43
N LEU A 125 0.46 -0.90 -7.35
CA LEU A 125 0.15 0.22 -6.47
C LEU A 125 0.24 -0.18 -4.99
N VAL A 126 -0.25 -1.37 -4.61
CA VAL A 126 -0.22 -1.85 -3.22
C VAL A 126 1.21 -2.10 -2.76
N ILE A 127 2.02 -2.78 -3.58
CA ILE A 127 3.44 -3.05 -3.26
C ILE A 127 4.18 -1.72 -3.09
N ARG A 128 3.96 -0.79 -4.01
CA ARG A 128 4.59 0.53 -3.96
C ARG A 128 4.15 1.31 -2.71
N ALA A 129 2.86 1.44 -2.45
CA ALA A 129 2.33 2.19 -1.31
C ALA A 129 2.83 1.61 0.03
N THR A 130 2.86 0.29 0.16
CA THR A 130 3.36 -0.38 1.37
C THR A 130 4.87 -0.13 1.55
N THR A 131 5.65 -0.16 0.45
CA THR A 131 7.07 0.16 0.48
C THR A 131 7.33 1.64 0.83
N GLU A 132 6.51 2.57 0.30
CA GLU A 132 6.56 4.00 0.64
C GLU A 132 6.28 4.22 2.13
N LEU A 133 5.27 3.54 2.69
CA LEU A 133 4.95 3.57 4.12
C LEU A 133 6.11 3.04 4.98
N LYS A 134 6.68 1.89 4.63
CA LYS A 134 7.87 1.33 5.29
C LYS A 134 9.04 2.31 5.28
N ASN A 135 9.30 2.94 4.14
CA ASN A 135 10.39 3.90 3.98
C ASN A 135 10.16 5.17 4.83
N ALA A 136 8.93 5.68 4.89
CA ALA A 136 8.58 6.82 5.73
C ALA A 136 8.82 6.51 7.23
N HIS A 137 8.41 5.33 7.68
CA HIS A 137 8.66 4.88 9.05
C HIS A 137 10.16 4.77 9.36
N VAL A 138 10.96 4.14 8.48
CA VAL A 138 12.42 4.05 8.64
C VAL A 138 13.06 5.43 8.70
N MET A 139 12.61 6.38 7.88
CA MET A 139 13.11 7.75 7.92
C MET A 139 12.78 8.47 9.23
N GLN A 140 11.57 8.27 9.77
CA GLN A 140 11.21 8.78 11.08
C GLN A 140 12.11 8.20 12.16
N ARG A 141 12.29 6.87 12.17
CA ARG A 141 13.12 6.18 13.15
C ARG A 141 14.59 6.63 13.11
N ILE A 142 15.15 6.84 11.92
CA ILE A 142 16.50 7.42 11.75
C ILE A 142 16.61 8.78 12.44
N ASN A 143 15.59 9.64 12.31
CA ASN A 143 15.61 10.96 12.95
C ASN A 143 15.50 10.85 14.48
N GLU A 144 14.69 9.92 14.99
CA GLU A 144 14.58 9.64 16.43
C GLU A 144 15.90 9.13 17.00
N VAL A 145 16.51 8.12 16.37
CA VAL A 145 17.79 7.55 16.80
C VAL A 145 18.89 8.61 16.80
N LYS A 146 18.95 9.48 15.78
CA LYS A 146 19.90 10.60 15.74
C LYS A 146 19.72 11.56 16.92
N LYS A 147 18.49 11.91 17.28
CA LYS A 147 18.21 12.76 18.45
C LYS A 147 18.62 12.06 19.75
N ASN A 148 18.34 10.77 19.87
CA ASN A 148 18.70 10.00 21.07
C ASN A 148 20.22 9.89 21.24
N ILE A 149 20.97 9.80 20.15
CA ILE A 149 22.45 9.80 20.16
C ILE A 149 23.01 11.10 20.77
N GLU A 150 22.38 12.25 20.53
CA GLU A 150 22.84 13.54 21.06
C GLU A 150 22.76 13.62 22.59
N THR A 151 21.86 12.85 23.20
CA THR A 151 21.60 12.87 24.65
C THR A 151 22.03 11.59 25.38
N ALA A 152 22.59 10.61 24.66
CA ALA A 152 22.94 9.30 25.19
C ALA A 152 24.29 9.30 25.93
N ASP A 153 24.45 8.39 26.89
CA ASP A 153 25.75 8.09 27.47
C ASP A 153 26.65 7.29 26.49
N ALA A 154 27.93 7.15 26.80
CA ALA A 154 28.90 6.52 25.91
C ALA A 154 28.56 5.06 25.56
N GLN A 155 27.86 4.35 26.44
CA GLN A 155 27.52 2.94 26.24
C GLN A 155 26.27 2.81 25.35
N GLN A 156 25.22 3.60 25.62
CA GLN A 156 24.02 3.71 24.81
C GLN A 156 24.32 4.27 23.41
N GLN A 157 25.28 5.18 23.30
CA GLN A 157 25.67 5.77 22.03
C GLN A 157 26.17 4.72 21.04
N MET A 158 26.94 3.72 21.50
CA MET A 158 27.46 2.66 20.64
C MET A 158 26.33 1.77 20.09
N GLU A 159 25.33 1.46 20.92
CA GLU A 159 24.15 0.68 20.51
C GLU A 159 23.30 1.46 19.49
N LEU A 160 23.01 2.73 19.76
CA LEU A 160 22.24 3.59 18.86
C LEU A 160 22.95 3.83 17.52
N MET A 161 24.28 3.92 17.50
CA MET A 161 25.05 4.02 16.27
C MET A 161 24.93 2.76 15.41
N ASN A 162 24.89 1.58 16.04
CA ASN A 162 24.63 0.32 15.34
C ASN A 162 23.20 0.24 14.80
N GLU A 163 22.19 0.64 15.57
CA GLU A 163 20.79 0.74 15.11
C GLU A 163 20.70 1.71 13.92
N LEU A 164 21.33 2.88 14.01
CA LEU A 164 21.33 3.88 12.95
C LEU A 164 21.92 3.32 11.65
N ARG A 165 23.02 2.57 11.72
CA ARG A 165 23.64 1.92 10.55
C ARG A 165 22.68 0.93 9.91
N GLN A 166 22.04 0.06 10.69
CA GLN A 166 21.08 -0.92 10.20
C GLN A 166 19.88 -0.24 9.50
N LEU A 167 19.33 0.82 10.11
CA LEU A 167 18.24 1.59 9.51
C LEU A 167 18.66 2.30 8.22
N GLN A 168 19.90 2.80 8.13
CA GLN A 168 20.43 3.39 6.91
C GLN A 168 20.57 2.38 5.78
N ASP A 169 21.01 1.16 6.08
CA ASP A 169 21.12 0.10 5.08
C ASP A 169 19.73 -0.38 4.63
N LEU A 170 18.78 -0.51 5.56
CA LEU A 170 17.38 -0.80 5.23
C LEU A 170 16.76 0.30 4.34
N LYS A 171 17.01 1.58 4.65
CA LYS A 171 16.58 2.71 3.82
C LYS A 171 17.10 2.59 2.37
N LYS A 172 18.36 2.20 2.18
CA LYS A 172 18.94 2.00 0.83
C LYS A 172 18.20 0.90 0.07
N VAL A 173 17.90 -0.22 0.72
CA VAL A 173 17.14 -1.33 0.13
C VAL A 173 15.73 -0.88 -0.28
N LEU A 174 15.02 -0.18 0.61
CA LEU A 174 13.67 0.32 0.33
C LEU A 174 13.67 1.36 -0.81
N ALA A 175 14.66 2.26 -0.84
CA ALA A 175 14.80 3.25 -1.92
C ALA A 175 15.07 2.60 -3.27
N LYS A 176 15.85 1.51 -3.29
CA LYS A 176 16.08 0.71 -4.50
C LYS A 176 14.81 0.02 -4.97
N ASN A 177 14.02 -0.57 -4.06
CA ASN A 177 12.73 -1.18 -4.38
C ASN A 177 11.71 -0.17 -4.93
N LEU A 178 11.79 1.09 -4.49
CA LEU A 178 10.98 2.19 -5.02
C LEU A 178 11.51 2.74 -6.37
N GLY A 179 12.58 2.17 -6.92
CA GLY A 179 13.10 2.52 -8.25
C GLY A 179 14.05 3.73 -8.27
N GLU A 180 14.75 4.03 -7.18
CA GLU A 180 15.75 5.11 -7.08
C GLU A 180 15.20 6.53 -7.29
N ARG A 181 14.29 6.98 -6.42
CA ARG A 181 14.13 8.44 -6.17
C ARG A 181 15.12 8.88 -5.09
N ILE A 182 16.33 9.25 -5.51
CA ILE A 182 17.24 10.03 -4.65
C ILE A 182 16.53 11.36 -4.37
N ILE A 183 16.07 11.55 -3.13
CA ILE A 183 15.61 12.86 -2.65
C ILE A 183 16.87 13.74 -2.59
N LEU A 184 17.10 14.53 -3.64
CA LEU A 184 18.04 15.65 -3.57
C LEU A 184 17.44 16.67 -2.58
N ARG A 185 18.08 16.80 -1.42
CA ARG A 185 17.80 17.93 -0.52
C ARG A 185 18.52 19.15 -1.09
N TYR A 186 17.77 20.20 -1.41
CA TYR A 186 18.27 21.57 -1.55
C TYR A 186 18.39 22.22 -0.17
#